data_AF-A0A838F0I9-F1
#
_entry.id   AF-A0A838F0I9-F1
#
_cell.length_a   1.000
_cell.length_b   1.000
_cell.length_c   1.000
_cell.angle_alpha   90.00
_cell.angle_beta   90.00
_cell.angle_gamma   90.00
#
_symmetry.space_group_name_H-M   'P 1'
#
loop_
_entity.id
_entity.type
_entity.pdbx_description
1 polymer ?
#
loop_
_entity_poly.entity_id
_entity_poly.type
_entity_poly.pdbx_seq_one_letter_code
_entity_poly.pdbx_strand_id
1 'polypeptide(L)'
;MNFIKKLITVVPNTHNWLSDRDFIWWPFSFLRPSPETTMSFGHTLLMTACFGGLSFLMFVGFAVVNNMFTASSAVNTFMICFGGFLVWFNLVTKPFWNYRARQLQKSK
;
A
#
# COMPACT_ATOMS: atom_id res chain seq x y z
N MET A 1 19.41 17.76 17.69
CA MET A 1 19.06 17.16 16.39
C MET A 1 17.70 17.71 15.96
N ASN A 2 17.61 18.38 14.81
CA ASN A 2 16.42 19.13 14.39
C ASN A 2 15.19 18.20 14.24
N PHE A 3 14.01 18.61 14.74
CA PHE A 3 12.77 17.80 14.72
C PHE A 3 12.42 17.28 13.31
N ILE A 4 12.61 18.13 12.31
CA ILE A 4 12.41 17.81 10.89
C ILE A 4 13.35 16.67 10.43
N LYS A 5 14.62 16.69 10.84
CA LYS A 5 15.58 15.63 10.50
C LYS A 5 15.20 14.29 11.14
N LYS A 6 14.60 14.32 12.33
CA LYS A 6 14.11 13.11 13.02
C LYS A 6 12.87 12.54 12.33
N LEU A 7 11.94 13.37 11.87
CA LEU A 7 10.76 12.95 11.10
C LEU A 7 11.15 12.30 9.76
N ILE A 8 12.08 12.91 9.03
CA ILE A 8 12.53 12.45 7.71
C ILE A 8 13.20 11.07 7.78
N THR A 9 13.77 10.68 8.92
CA THR A 9 14.42 9.37 9.09
C THR A 9 13.50 8.35 9.78
N VAL A 10 12.78 8.74 10.82
CA VAL A 10 11.96 7.81 11.62
C VAL A 10 10.75 7.31 10.82
N VAL A 11 10.04 8.18 10.10
CA VAL A 11 8.80 7.79 9.40
C VAL A 11 9.08 6.76 8.30
N PRO A 12 10.04 6.98 7.39
CA PRO A 12 10.35 5.97 6.37
C PRO A 12 10.89 4.68 6.98
N ASN A 13 11.68 4.75 8.05
CA ASN A 13 12.23 3.55 8.69
C ASN A 13 11.13 2.71 9.36
N THR A 14 10.22 3.34 10.09
CA THR A 14 9.08 2.63 10.71
C THR A 14 8.16 2.04 9.64
N HIS A 15 7.84 2.81 8.59
CA HIS A 15 7.03 2.32 7.48
C HIS A 15 7.68 1.10 6.81
N ASN A 16 8.98 1.17 6.51
CA ASN A 16 9.70 0.07 5.88
C ASN A 16 9.81 -1.15 6.80
N TRP A 17 10.07 -0.97 8.10
CA TRP A 17 10.08 -2.06 9.07
C TRP A 17 8.74 -2.78 9.14
N LEU A 18 7.63 -2.03 9.09
CA LEU A 18 6.29 -2.61 9.01
C LEU A 18 6.08 -3.33 7.68
N SER A 19 6.49 -2.70 6.58
CA SER A 19 6.40 -3.24 5.23
C SER A 19 7.34 -4.43 4.98
N ASP A 20 8.25 -4.78 5.89
CA ASP A 20 9.05 -6.00 5.77
C ASP A 20 8.35 -7.21 6.38
N ARG A 21 7.22 -7.01 7.09
CA ARG A 21 6.42 -8.09 7.65
C ARG A 21 5.51 -8.68 6.57
N ASP A 22 5.55 -9.99 6.38
CA ASP A 22 4.73 -10.69 5.39
C ASP A 22 3.22 -10.48 5.62
N PHE A 23 2.81 -10.34 6.88
CA PHE A 23 1.42 -10.11 7.27
C PHE A 23 0.81 -8.85 6.63
N ILE A 24 1.60 -7.77 6.48
CA ILE A 24 1.11 -6.52 5.88
C ILE A 24 0.77 -6.70 4.40
N TRP A 25 1.45 -7.64 3.74
CA TRP A 25 1.23 -7.92 2.34
C TRP A 25 0.23 -9.05 2.12
N TRP A 26 -0.21 -9.73 3.17
CA TRP A 26 -1.16 -10.84 3.02
C TRP A 26 -2.49 -10.34 2.42
N PRO A 27 -3.09 -11.08 1.47
CA PRO A 27 -2.69 -12.39 0.92
C PRO A 27 -1.72 -12.32 -0.28
N PHE A 28 -1.26 -11.13 -0.66
CA PHE A 28 -0.45 -10.84 -1.84
C PHE A 28 1.06 -10.73 -1.54
N SER A 29 1.55 -11.46 -0.53
CA SER A 29 2.96 -11.40 -0.10
C SER A 29 3.94 -11.78 -1.22
N PHE A 30 3.52 -12.66 -2.14
CA PHE A 30 4.29 -13.04 -3.32
C PHE A 30 4.48 -11.91 -4.35
N LEU A 31 3.68 -10.83 -4.28
CA LEU A 31 3.81 -9.64 -5.12
C LEU A 31 4.67 -8.54 -4.46
N ARG A 32 5.14 -8.77 -3.23
CA ARG A 32 6.02 -7.83 -2.54
C ARG A 32 7.35 -7.73 -3.31
N PRO A 33 7.79 -6.53 -3.73
CA PRO A 33 9.09 -6.38 -4.36
C PRO A 33 10.22 -6.73 -3.40
N SER A 34 11.41 -7.06 -3.92
CA SER A 34 12.61 -7.22 -3.08
C SER A 34 12.95 -5.90 -2.40
N PRO A 35 13.49 -5.88 -1.15
CA PRO A 35 13.85 -4.65 -0.47
C PRO A 35 14.84 -3.75 -1.23
N GLU A 36 15.67 -4.37 -2.08
CA GLU A 36 16.69 -3.72 -2.91
C GLU A 36 16.15 -3.26 -4.28
N THR A 37 14.91 -3.59 -4.62
CA THR A 37 14.30 -3.25 -5.91
C THR A 37 13.37 -2.04 -5.75
N THR A 38 13.48 -1.10 -6.69
CA THR A 38 12.55 0.03 -6.75
C THR A 38 11.18 -0.43 -7.24
N MET A 39 10.13 0.08 -6.59
CA MET A 39 8.75 -0.15 -6.98
C MET A 39 8.42 0.66 -8.23
N SER A 40 8.13 -0.06 -9.33
CA SER A 40 7.69 0.52 -10.59
C SER A 40 6.23 1.00 -10.53
N PHE A 41 5.83 1.81 -11.50
CA PHE A 41 4.41 2.20 -11.63
C PHE A 41 3.50 0.99 -11.90
N GLY A 42 3.94 0.03 -12.71
CA GLY A 42 3.21 -1.22 -12.95
C GLY A 42 2.97 -2.01 -11.66
N HIS A 43 3.99 -2.17 -10.80
CA HIS A 43 3.80 -2.77 -9.48
C HIS A 43 2.81 -2.00 -8.62
N THR A 44 2.85 -0.66 -8.67
CA THR A 44 1.91 0.18 -7.91
C THR A 44 0.46 -0.07 -8.35
N LEU A 45 0.20 -0.14 -9.66
CA LEU A 45 -1.12 -0.45 -10.19
C LEU A 45 -1.57 -1.87 -9.82
N LEU A 46 -0.67 -2.85 -9.93
CA LEU A 46 -0.96 -4.23 -9.55
C LEU A 46 -1.36 -4.33 -8.07
N MET A 47 -0.57 -3.73 -7.18
CA MET A 47 -0.87 -3.76 -5.74
C MET A 47 -2.15 -2.97 -5.41
N THR A 48 -2.40 -1.86 -6.09
CA THR A 48 -3.68 -1.14 -5.98
C THR A 48 -4.85 -2.02 -6.37
N ALA A 49 -4.75 -2.77 -7.46
CA ALA A 49 -5.80 -3.67 -7.90
C ALA A 49 -6.03 -4.82 -6.90
N CYS A 50 -4.96 -5.40 -6.37
CA CYS A 50 -5.03 -6.47 -5.39
C CYS A 50 -5.66 -6.02 -4.06
N PHE A 51 -5.08 -5.00 -3.40
CA PHE A 51 -5.56 -4.53 -2.10
C PHE A 51 -6.88 -3.76 -2.19
N GLY A 52 -7.04 -2.95 -3.23
CA GLY A 52 -8.29 -2.25 -3.53
C GLY A 52 -9.41 -3.23 -3.84
N GLY A 53 -9.15 -4.25 -4.66
CA GLY A 53 -10.10 -5.30 -4.99
C GLY A 53 -10.49 -6.14 -3.77
N LEU A 54 -9.51 -6.60 -2.99
CA LEU A 54 -9.79 -7.37 -1.77
C LEU A 54 -10.63 -6.56 -0.78
N SER A 55 -10.27 -5.31 -0.52
CA SER A 55 -11.01 -4.43 0.39
C SER A 55 -12.42 -4.15 -0.12
N PHE A 56 -12.56 -3.87 -1.42
CA PHE A 56 -13.85 -3.69 -2.08
C PHE A 56 -14.74 -4.91 -1.90
N LEU A 57 -14.23 -6.13 -2.17
CA LEU A 57 -14.99 -7.36 -2.01
C LEU A 57 -15.40 -7.61 -0.57
N MET A 58 -14.53 -7.33 0.41
CA MET A 58 -14.86 -7.45 1.83
C MET A 58 -16.01 -6.50 2.22
N PHE A 59 -15.92 -5.22 1.84
CA PHE A 59 -16.96 -4.23 2.18
C PHE A 59 -18.28 -4.51 1.46
N VAL A 60 -18.23 -4.88 0.18
CA VAL A 60 -19.43 -5.25 -0.58
C VAL A 60 -20.06 -6.52 -0.02
N GLY A 61 -19.26 -7.56 0.24
CA GLY A 61 -19.74 -8.81 0.85
C GLY A 61 -20.40 -8.57 2.20
N PHE A 62 -19.77 -7.74 3.05
CA PHE A 62 -20.37 -7.30 4.32
C PHE A 62 -21.70 -6.57 4.11
N ALA A 63 -21.78 -5.63 3.17
CA ALA A 63 -23.01 -4.90 2.88
C ALA A 63 -24.13 -5.83 2.37
N VAL A 64 -23.81 -6.82 1.53
CA VAL A 64 -24.77 -7.81 1.03
C VAL A 64 -25.31 -8.67 2.16
N VAL A 65 -24.44 -9.23 3.01
CA VAL A 65 -24.85 -10.07 4.15
C VAL A 65 -25.75 -9.33 5.14
N ASN A 66 -25.58 -8.01 5.27
CA ASN A 66 -26.36 -7.17 6.16
C ASN A 66 -27.53 -6.45 5.48
N ASN A 67 -27.89 -6.79 4.24
CA ASN A 67 -28.96 -6.14 3.47
C ASN A 67 -28.81 -4.60 3.33
N MET A 68 -27.57 -4.10 3.34
CA MET A 68 -27.23 -2.68 3.16
C MET A 68 -26.71 -2.37 1.75
N PHE A 69 -26.71 -3.36 0.85
CA PHE A 69 -26.16 -3.22 -0.49
C PHE A 69 -27.03 -2.32 -1.38
N THR A 70 -26.41 -1.33 -1.99
CA THR A 70 -26.98 -0.56 -3.09
C THR A 70 -25.96 -0.39 -4.21
N ALA A 71 -26.42 -0.18 -5.45
CA ALA A 71 -25.51 0.09 -6.57
C ALA A 71 -24.66 1.35 -6.33
N SER A 72 -25.25 2.40 -5.76
CA SER A 72 -24.54 3.64 -5.42
C SER A 72 -23.46 3.41 -4.36
N SER A 73 -23.76 2.66 -3.29
CA SER A 73 -22.76 2.34 -2.27
C SER A 73 -21.62 1.49 -2.83
N ALA A 74 -21.89 0.59 -3.78
CA ALA A 74 -20.86 -0.20 -4.45
C ALA A 74 -19.89 0.69 -5.25
N VAL A 75 -20.40 1.62 -6.07
CA VAL A 75 -19.56 2.57 -6.83
C VAL A 75 -18.72 3.44 -5.88
N ASN A 76 -19.32 3.97 -4.82
CA ASN A 76 -18.58 4.76 -3.83
C ASN A 76 -17.49 3.92 -3.14
N THR A 77 -17.80 2.68 -2.76
CA THR A 77 -16.83 1.75 -2.15
C THR A 77 -15.68 1.44 -3.11
N PHE A 78 -15.97 1.24 -4.40
CA PHE A 78 -14.95 1.05 -5.43
C PHE A 78 -14.01 2.24 -5.51
N MET A 79 -14.56 3.46 -5.62
CA MET A 79 -13.74 4.69 -5.71
C MET A 79 -12.88 4.90 -4.46
N ILE A 80 -13.43 4.65 -3.27
CA ILE A 80 -12.70 4.78 -2.00
C ILE A 80 -11.59 3.73 -1.90
N CYS A 81 -11.88 2.46 -2.19
CA CYS A 81 -10.90 1.38 -2.07
C CYS A 81 -9.78 1.56 -3.10
N PHE A 82 -10.10 1.61 -4.39
CA PHE A 82 -9.08 1.69 -5.44
C PHE A 82 -8.39 3.04 -5.45
N GLY A 83 -9.13 4.15 -5.31
CA GLY A 83 -8.55 5.49 -5.23
C GLY A 83 -7.68 5.66 -3.99
N GLY A 84 -8.16 5.20 -2.83
CA GLY A 84 -7.42 5.25 -1.57
C GLY A 84 -6.11 4.48 -1.62
N PHE A 85 -6.13 3.23 -2.12
CA PHE A 85 -4.89 2.45 -2.28
C PHE A 85 -3.96 3.05 -3.34
N LEU A 86 -4.49 3.58 -4.45
CA LEU A 86 -3.66 4.22 -5.47
C LEU A 86 -2.90 5.42 -4.89
N VAL A 87 -3.61 6.26 -4.12
CA VAL A 87 -3.03 7.41 -3.41
C VAL A 87 -2.01 6.94 -2.39
N TRP A 88 -2.36 5.96 -1.54
CA TRP A 88 -1.46 5.43 -0.52
C TRP A 88 -0.16 4.86 -1.10
N PHE A 89 -0.26 4.04 -2.14
CA PHE A 89 0.92 3.47 -2.77
C PHE A 89 1.79 4.54 -3.44
N ASN A 90 1.21 5.54 -4.10
CA ASN A 90 2.00 6.58 -4.78
C ASN A 90 2.61 7.62 -3.84
N LEU A 91 1.91 7.99 -2.76
CA LEU A 91 2.36 9.06 -1.86
C LEU A 91 3.14 8.55 -0.65
N VAL A 92 2.90 7.31 -0.23
CA VAL A 92 3.49 6.77 1.01
C VAL A 92 4.41 5.59 0.70
N THR A 93 3.84 4.48 0.19
CA THR A 93 4.59 3.22 0.10
C THR A 93 5.74 3.31 -0.90
N LYS A 94 5.47 3.71 -2.15
CA LYS A 94 6.47 3.78 -3.22
C LYS A 94 7.60 4.77 -2.90
N PRO A 95 7.36 6.01 -2.42
CA PRO A 95 8.44 6.91 -2.06
C PRO A 95 9.35 6.36 -0.96
N PHE A 96 8.79 5.83 0.12
CA PHE A 96 9.58 5.29 1.24
C PHE A 96 10.31 4.00 0.87
N TRP A 97 9.68 3.14 0.09
CA TRP A 97 10.29 1.93 -0.44
C TRP A 97 11.46 2.26 -1.37
N ASN A 98 11.25 3.16 -2.33
CA ASN A 98 12.28 3.56 -3.30
C ASN A 98 13.44 4.30 -2.65
N TYR A 99 13.15 5.11 -1.64
CA TYR A 99 14.19 5.73 -0.83
C TYR A 99 15.09 4.67 -0.19
N ARG A 100 14.50 3.67 0.50
CA ARG A 100 15.26 2.57 1.09
C ARG A 100 16.03 1.76 0.05
N ALA A 101 15.38 1.35 -1.03
CA ALA A 101 16.03 0.56 -2.08
C ALA A 101 17.30 1.25 -2.60
N ARG A 102 17.24 2.57 -2.81
CA ARG A 102 18.39 3.39 -3.21
C ARG A 102 19.49 3.44 -2.13
N GLN A 103 19.14 3.46 -0.85
CA GLN A 103 20.13 3.41 0.23
C GLN A 103 20.84 2.05 0.25
N LEU A 104 20.07 0.95 0.17
CA LEU A 104 20.63 -0.41 0.17
C LEU A 104 21.54 -0.66 -1.05
N GLN A 105 21.18 -0.15 -2.22
CA GLN A 105 22.00 -0.25 -3.43
C GLN A 105 23.31 0.53 -3.33
N LYS A 106 23.35 1.65 -2.60
CA LYS A 106 24.59 2.44 -2.39
C LYS A 106 25.54 1.79 -1.38
N SER A 107 25.04 0.92 -0.52
CA SER A 107 25.83 0.22 0.50
C SER A 107 26.39 -1.13 0.02
N LYS A 108 26.09 -1.52 -1.22
CA LYS A 108 26.69 -2.68 -1.91
C LYS A 108 27.84 -2.21 -2.79
#